data_AF-A0A9P7AEC9-F1
#
_entry.id   AF-A0A9P7AEC9-F1
#
_cell.length_a   1.000
_cell.length_b   1.000
_cell.length_c   1.000
_cell.angle_alpha   90.00
_cell.angle_beta   90.00
_cell.angle_gamma   90.00
#
_symmetry.space_group_name_H-M   'P 1'
#
loop_
_entity.id
_entity.type
_entity.pdbx_description
1 polymer ?
#
loop_
_entity_poly.entity_id
_entity_poly.type
_entity_poly.pdbx_seq_one_letter_code
_entity_poly.pdbx_strand_id
1 'polypeptide(L)'
;MKRSGELVKYGLATVNRLLDVCGADQAIGHDIACSSRKTIATSSIRAKAAELNLQVVLQNHPLYLNGLGLEDLETCEHIFASSNSAAVLIRHASYFHWMQFLDLHFDQWDMDRYFDLSTFLCNNYVQALQIIKTNTPVLEEFKQLHNLTDADFISWRNEERDYLSEVATEPTSDTITVAYVEQLEKLQYAEAIYGHLTSVPFLTYTPANFTRTSGLNATARNNSRAFESEHASALHKYELQLNVVEDFEHRHSIMEWWLLHDPKYVQAIRYSQERQFIHPVEELEGLVVQRLFELSKANLAGTGYKMRKYISKAITQRSAAIRTALEKYNRLAPLQNPPCPVLDYSEIVRYASLGEFSILKHSHHNILTKPWTVSANRKMAAKYFKLVQSHEEIVWLNVEIKRLQSWVEHEDRTMLEAIDSLLADDPDSSLIAELKTLYAKRHHINNNHCKRLQQIYALDRYTGECLPTDHTVIAPNGDRDDEGSVNGPEDDAMNEEAMRLEDLMPHSL
;
A
#
# COMPACT_ATOMS: atom_id res chain seq x y z
N MET A 1 -4.53 6.42 -24.00
CA MET A 1 -3.40 6.49 -23.05
C MET A 1 -2.26 7.25 -23.73
N LYS A 2 -2.21 8.58 -23.59
CA LYS A 2 -1.09 9.39 -24.11
C LYS A 2 0.09 9.22 -23.14
N ARG A 3 1.19 8.63 -23.63
CA ARG A 3 2.47 8.58 -22.91
C ARG A 3 3.22 9.89 -23.20
N SER A 4 3.06 10.91 -22.37
CA SER A 4 3.95 12.07 -22.36
C SER A 4 4.40 12.35 -20.92
N GLY A 5 5.61 12.87 -20.76
CA GLY A 5 6.11 13.39 -19.48
C GLY A 5 5.36 14.64 -18.98
N GLU A 6 4.26 15.03 -19.62
CA GLU A 6 3.40 16.14 -19.17
C GLU A 6 2.59 15.77 -17.93
N LEU A 7 2.27 14.49 -17.71
CA LEU A 7 1.45 14.06 -16.57
C LEU A 7 2.06 14.45 -15.21
N VAL A 8 3.39 14.41 -15.10
CA VAL A 8 4.11 14.80 -13.87
C VAL A 8 4.12 16.32 -13.67
N LYS A 9 4.02 17.11 -14.75
CA LYS A 9 3.99 18.57 -14.67
C LYS A 9 2.73 19.08 -13.99
N TYR A 10 1.59 18.41 -14.20
CA TYR A 10 0.35 18.76 -13.51
C TYR A 10 0.49 18.55 -12.00
N GLY A 11 1.05 17.42 -11.57
CA GLY A 11 1.34 17.18 -10.15
C GLY A 11 2.22 18.27 -9.53
N LEU A 12 3.31 18.68 -10.21
CA LEU A 12 4.17 19.76 -9.74
C LEU A 12 3.44 21.12 -9.69
N ALA A 13 2.61 21.43 -10.69
CA ALA A 13 1.84 22.67 -10.73
C ALA A 13 0.81 22.71 -9.59
N THR A 14 0.13 21.59 -9.33
CA THR A 14 -0.81 21.44 -8.21
C THR A 14 -0.09 21.63 -6.88
N VAL A 15 1.03 20.94 -6.65
CA VAL A 15 1.84 21.10 -5.42
C VAL A 15 2.29 22.56 -5.26
N ASN A 16 2.75 23.20 -6.33
CA ASN A 16 3.17 24.59 -6.27
C ASN A 16 2.02 25.52 -5.86
N ARG A 17 0.83 25.30 -6.43
CA ARG A 17 -0.36 26.09 -6.13
C ARG A 17 -0.84 25.85 -4.70
N LEU A 18 -0.82 24.62 -4.22
CA LEU A 18 -1.14 24.29 -2.82
C LEU A 18 -0.20 25.02 -1.88
N LEU A 19 1.10 25.04 -2.18
CA LEU A 19 2.07 25.81 -1.38
C LEU A 19 1.87 27.33 -1.45
N ASP A 20 1.35 27.87 -2.57
CA ASP A 20 1.00 29.30 -2.67
C ASP A 20 -0.24 29.66 -1.83
N VAL A 21 -1.20 28.75 -1.72
CA VAL A 21 -2.51 29.01 -1.09
C VAL A 21 -2.51 28.64 0.38
N CYS A 22 -2.04 27.43 0.71
CA CYS A 22 -2.08 26.87 2.06
C CYS A 22 -0.81 27.18 2.87
N GLY A 23 0.30 27.51 2.21
CA GLY A 23 1.53 27.94 2.87
C GLY A 23 2.39 26.78 3.39
N ALA A 24 2.89 26.94 4.61
CA ALA A 24 3.86 26.02 5.23
C ALA A 24 3.19 24.76 5.80
N ASP A 25 4.04 23.77 6.10
CA ASP A 25 3.73 22.54 6.84
C ASP A 25 2.60 21.71 6.19
N GLN A 26 2.58 21.68 4.86
CA GLN A 26 1.62 20.91 4.07
C GLN A 26 2.09 19.47 3.91
N ALA A 27 1.15 18.52 4.03
CA ALA A 27 1.39 17.10 3.77
C ALA A 27 0.57 16.64 2.56
N ILE A 28 1.20 15.83 1.69
CA ILE A 28 0.56 15.31 0.48
C ILE A 28 0.72 13.79 0.42
N GLY A 29 -0.42 13.10 0.29
CA GLY A 29 -0.50 11.67 -0.03
C GLY A 29 -0.55 11.45 -1.54
N HIS A 30 0.38 10.67 -2.09
CA HIS A 30 0.43 10.32 -3.50
C HIS A 30 0.74 8.81 -3.63
N ASP A 31 0.00 8.05 -4.45
CA ASP A 31 0.28 6.61 -4.67
C ASP A 31 1.69 6.36 -5.23
N ILE A 32 2.22 7.33 -5.96
CA ILE A 32 3.58 7.34 -6.51
C ILE A 32 4.47 8.32 -5.75
N ALA A 33 4.27 8.46 -4.45
CA ALA A 33 5.00 9.40 -3.61
C ALA A 33 6.52 9.28 -3.80
N CYS A 34 7.07 8.08 -3.96
CA CYS A 34 8.51 7.84 -4.14
C CYS A 34 9.09 8.55 -5.37
N SER A 35 8.38 8.49 -6.50
CA SER A 35 8.78 9.22 -7.70
C SER A 35 8.43 10.70 -7.59
N SER A 36 7.32 11.04 -6.93
CA SER A 36 6.87 12.43 -6.72
C SER A 36 7.86 13.22 -5.88
N ARG A 37 8.37 12.69 -4.77
CA ARG A 37 9.40 13.34 -3.94
C ARG A 37 10.69 13.56 -4.71
N LYS A 38 11.17 12.56 -5.45
CA LYS A 38 12.35 12.72 -6.31
C LYS A 38 12.13 13.81 -7.35
N THR A 39 10.95 13.85 -7.95
CA THR A 39 10.58 14.86 -8.95
C THR A 39 10.54 16.26 -8.34
N ILE A 40 9.87 16.45 -7.19
CA ILE A 40 9.83 17.74 -6.49
C ILE A 40 11.25 18.20 -6.16
N ALA A 41 12.09 17.28 -5.64
CA ALA A 41 13.48 17.57 -5.27
C ALA A 41 14.38 17.94 -6.47
N THR A 42 14.02 17.55 -7.70
CA THR A 42 14.77 17.91 -8.93
C THR A 42 14.10 19.01 -9.75
N SER A 43 12.94 19.52 -9.31
CA SER A 43 12.17 20.53 -10.01
C SER A 43 12.48 21.96 -9.59
N SER A 44 11.91 22.93 -10.30
CA SER A 44 11.98 24.36 -9.96
C SER A 44 11.34 24.72 -8.62
N ILE A 45 10.45 23.87 -8.08
CA ILE A 45 9.75 24.12 -6.81
C ILE A 45 10.48 23.56 -5.59
N ARG A 46 11.66 22.93 -5.78
CA ARG A 46 12.46 22.35 -4.68
C ARG A 46 12.69 23.32 -3.53
N ALA A 47 13.16 24.54 -3.84
CA ALA A 47 13.52 25.53 -2.82
C ALA A 47 12.29 25.92 -2.00
N LYS A 48 11.19 26.23 -2.69
CA LYS A 48 9.90 26.58 -2.08
C LYS A 48 9.33 25.43 -1.23
N ALA A 49 9.36 24.20 -1.75
CA ALA A 49 8.91 23.02 -1.02
C ALA A 49 9.75 22.75 0.25
N ALA A 50 11.04 23.02 0.20
CA ALA A 50 11.92 22.90 1.37
C ALA A 50 11.69 24.03 2.39
N GLU A 51 11.52 25.27 1.92
CA GLU A 51 11.25 26.45 2.76
C GLU A 51 9.91 26.35 3.49
N LEU A 52 8.90 25.80 2.81
CA LEU A 52 7.55 25.62 3.35
C LEU A 52 7.35 24.24 4.00
N ASN A 53 8.42 23.49 4.28
CA ASN A 53 8.37 22.18 4.94
C ASN A 53 7.37 21.18 4.34
N LEU A 54 7.28 21.09 3.00
CA LEU A 54 6.38 20.16 2.34
C LEU A 54 6.73 18.70 2.70
N GLN A 55 5.77 17.98 3.27
CA GLN A 55 5.87 16.57 3.56
C GLN A 55 5.21 15.73 2.47
N VAL A 56 5.98 14.84 1.85
CA VAL A 56 5.43 13.83 0.92
C VAL A 56 5.31 12.52 1.69
N VAL A 57 4.08 12.07 1.94
CA VAL A 57 3.79 10.86 2.71
C VAL A 57 4.13 9.64 1.83
N LEU A 58 5.04 8.79 2.31
CA LEU A 58 5.87 7.93 1.46
C LEU A 58 6.08 6.51 1.97
N GLN A 59 6.40 6.40 3.25
CA GLN A 59 7.01 5.22 3.85
C GLN A 59 6.31 4.80 5.14
N ASN A 60 5.46 5.68 5.67
CA ASN A 60 4.71 5.45 6.89
C ASN A 60 3.23 5.56 6.56
N HIS A 61 2.45 4.67 7.15
CA HIS A 61 1.00 4.83 7.23
C HIS A 61 0.68 6.22 7.82
N PRO A 62 -0.31 6.98 7.31
CA PRO A 62 -0.68 8.31 7.80
C PRO A 62 -0.79 8.39 9.32
N LEU A 63 -1.44 7.37 9.92
CA LEU A 63 -1.54 7.15 11.36
C LEU A 63 -0.23 7.32 12.18
N TYR A 64 0.94 7.04 11.59
CA TYR A 64 2.23 7.12 12.29
C TYR A 64 2.93 8.48 12.14
N LEU A 65 2.35 9.38 11.35
CA LEU A 65 2.86 10.73 11.12
C LEU A 65 2.07 11.73 11.95
N ASN A 66 2.79 12.53 12.74
CA ASN A 66 2.19 13.65 13.44
C ASN A 66 1.76 14.72 12.41
N GLY A 67 0.68 15.44 12.68
CA GLY A 67 0.18 16.50 11.79
C GLY A 67 -1.00 16.08 10.91
N LEU A 68 -1.33 14.78 10.85
CA LEU A 68 -2.38 14.27 9.97
C LEU A 68 -3.67 13.89 10.70
N GLY A 69 -3.65 13.73 12.01
CA GLY A 69 -4.81 13.26 12.75
C GLY A 69 -5.28 11.91 12.24
N LEU A 70 -6.59 11.78 12.02
CA LEU A 70 -7.21 10.55 11.52
C LEU A 70 -7.35 10.50 10.00
N GLU A 71 -6.79 11.47 9.28
CA GLU A 71 -6.88 11.57 7.82
C GLU A 71 -6.19 10.38 7.11
N ASP A 72 -6.88 9.80 6.13
CA ASP A 72 -6.39 8.70 5.28
C ASP A 72 -5.67 9.20 4.02
N LEU A 73 -5.85 10.48 3.66
CA LEU A 73 -5.33 11.14 2.46
C LEU A 73 -5.95 10.61 1.15
N GLU A 74 -7.14 9.99 1.21
CA GLU A 74 -7.85 9.44 0.05
C GLU A 74 -8.84 10.43 -0.60
N THR A 75 -9.03 11.61 0.00
CA THR A 75 -10.01 12.62 -0.47
C THR A 75 -9.92 12.91 -1.98
N CYS A 76 -8.70 13.12 -2.53
CA CYS A 76 -8.54 13.34 -3.96
C CYS A 76 -8.95 12.12 -4.81
N GLU A 77 -8.65 10.90 -4.35
CA GLU A 77 -9.06 9.69 -5.04
C GLU A 77 -10.59 9.61 -5.11
N HIS A 78 -11.28 9.85 -4.00
CA HIS A 78 -12.75 9.84 -3.97
C HIS A 78 -13.36 10.90 -4.90
N ILE A 79 -12.78 12.12 -4.92
CA ILE A 79 -13.20 13.20 -5.83
C ILE A 79 -13.14 12.74 -7.28
N PHE A 80 -11.97 12.28 -7.73
CA PHE A 80 -11.80 11.89 -9.12
C PHE A 80 -12.52 10.58 -9.46
N ALA A 81 -12.65 9.66 -8.51
CA ALA A 81 -13.43 8.44 -8.67
C ALA A 81 -14.91 8.77 -8.93
N SER A 82 -15.48 9.74 -8.21
CA SER A 82 -16.87 10.18 -8.41
C SER A 82 -17.13 10.74 -9.82
N SER A 83 -16.12 11.38 -10.43
CA SER A 83 -16.22 11.93 -11.80
C SER A 83 -16.41 10.86 -12.88
N ASN A 84 -16.13 9.59 -12.56
CA ASN A 84 -16.42 8.48 -13.47
C ASN A 84 -17.92 8.32 -13.74
N SER A 85 -18.81 8.84 -12.88
CA SER A 85 -20.25 8.86 -13.13
C SER A 85 -20.61 9.63 -14.42
N ALA A 86 -19.86 10.71 -14.72
CA ALA A 86 -20.02 11.50 -15.94
C ALA A 86 -19.54 10.76 -17.21
N ALA A 87 -18.81 9.64 -17.07
CA ALA A 87 -18.20 8.92 -18.21
C ALA A 87 -19.23 8.52 -19.29
N VAL A 88 -20.45 8.15 -18.88
CA VAL A 88 -21.51 7.75 -19.82
C VAL A 88 -21.99 8.92 -20.66
N LEU A 89 -22.11 10.10 -20.05
CA LEU A 89 -22.56 11.33 -20.70
C LEU A 89 -21.49 11.86 -21.67
N ILE A 90 -20.22 11.78 -21.28
CA ILE A 90 -19.13 12.42 -22.02
C ILE A 90 -18.54 11.54 -23.14
N ARG A 91 -18.73 10.21 -23.11
CA ARG A 91 -18.08 9.26 -24.05
C ARG A 91 -18.33 9.59 -25.53
N HIS A 92 -19.51 10.10 -25.85
CA HIS A 92 -19.92 10.45 -27.21
C HIS A 92 -20.28 11.94 -27.36
N ALA A 93 -19.97 12.74 -26.35
CA ALA A 93 -20.23 14.17 -26.34
C ALA A 93 -19.27 14.91 -27.28
N SER A 94 -19.71 16.05 -27.83
CA SER A 94 -18.79 17.01 -28.44
C SER A 94 -17.88 17.61 -27.35
N TYR A 95 -16.77 18.22 -27.74
CA TYR A 95 -15.83 18.83 -26.79
C TYR A 95 -16.49 19.86 -25.85
N PHE A 96 -17.43 20.65 -26.38
CA PHE A 96 -18.22 21.60 -25.59
C PHE A 96 -19.03 20.91 -24.49
N HIS A 97 -19.83 19.89 -24.85
CA HIS A 97 -20.64 19.16 -23.87
C HIS A 97 -19.78 18.33 -22.92
N TRP A 98 -18.63 17.82 -23.38
CA TRP A 98 -17.65 17.15 -22.53
C TRP A 98 -17.18 18.08 -21.39
N MET A 99 -16.81 19.33 -21.70
CA MET A 99 -16.47 20.31 -20.66
C MET A 99 -17.67 20.66 -19.78
N GLN A 100 -18.83 20.93 -20.39
CA GLN A 100 -20.03 21.30 -19.66
C GLN A 100 -20.45 20.24 -18.62
N PHE A 101 -20.42 18.96 -18.97
CA PHE A 101 -20.78 17.91 -18.03
C PHE A 101 -19.76 17.73 -16.90
N LEU A 102 -18.48 17.96 -17.17
CA LEU A 102 -17.46 17.95 -16.11
C LEU A 102 -17.61 19.14 -15.17
N ASP A 103 -17.85 20.34 -15.71
CA ASP A 103 -18.10 21.56 -14.97
C ASP A 103 -19.30 21.39 -14.02
N LEU A 104 -20.45 20.95 -14.57
CA LEU A 104 -21.65 20.67 -13.79
C LEU A 104 -21.45 19.59 -12.73
N HIS A 105 -20.64 18.56 -13.01
CA HIS A 105 -20.32 17.52 -12.02
C HIS A 105 -19.56 18.11 -10.83
N PHE A 106 -18.53 18.93 -11.08
CA PHE A 106 -17.74 19.52 -10.02
C PHE A 106 -18.47 20.66 -9.29
N ASP A 107 -19.31 21.43 -9.97
CA ASP A 107 -20.20 22.42 -9.34
C ASP A 107 -21.19 21.74 -8.38
N GLN A 108 -21.82 20.65 -8.82
CA GLN A 108 -22.72 19.88 -7.96
C GLN A 108 -21.97 19.26 -6.78
N TRP A 109 -20.80 18.68 -7.04
CA TRP A 109 -19.96 18.10 -5.99
C TRP A 109 -19.57 19.14 -4.94
N ASP A 110 -19.19 20.36 -5.33
CA ASP A 110 -18.83 21.43 -4.38
C ASP A 110 -20.04 21.85 -3.52
N MET A 111 -21.22 21.98 -4.13
CA MET A 111 -22.46 22.28 -3.40
C MET A 111 -22.83 21.18 -2.39
N ASP A 112 -22.74 19.92 -2.79
CA ASP A 112 -23.02 18.77 -1.93
C ASP A 112 -22.01 18.71 -0.77
N ARG A 113 -20.74 18.99 -1.05
CA ARG A 113 -19.70 19.00 -0.01
C ARG A 113 -19.89 20.12 0.98
N TYR A 114 -20.22 21.32 0.52
CA TYR A 114 -20.57 22.42 1.41
C TYR A 114 -21.70 21.99 2.35
N PHE A 115 -22.79 21.44 1.80
CA PHE A 115 -23.93 20.95 2.58
C PHE A 115 -23.53 19.90 3.64
N ASP A 116 -22.57 19.03 3.32
CA ASP A 116 -22.12 17.96 4.21
C ASP A 116 -21.07 18.39 5.24
N LEU A 117 -20.43 19.57 5.11
CA LEU A 117 -19.31 20.00 5.96
C LEU A 117 -19.59 19.83 7.45
N SER A 118 -20.71 20.34 7.95
CA SER A 118 -21.04 20.24 9.37
C SER A 118 -21.30 18.79 9.82
N THR A 119 -21.82 17.94 8.93
CA THR A 119 -22.05 16.53 9.22
C THR A 119 -20.72 15.79 9.30
N PHE A 120 -19.82 16.05 8.35
CA PHE A 120 -18.46 15.51 8.34
C PHE A 120 -17.70 15.89 9.62
N LEU A 121 -17.68 17.17 10.00
CA LEU A 121 -17.02 17.63 11.23
C LEU A 121 -17.62 16.98 12.48
N CYS A 122 -18.96 16.87 12.56
CA CYS A 122 -19.63 16.24 13.69
C CYS A 122 -19.28 14.76 13.81
N ASN A 123 -19.30 14.02 12.68
CA ASN A 123 -19.01 12.60 12.65
C ASN A 123 -17.55 12.33 13.05
N ASN A 124 -16.60 13.09 12.50
CA ASN A 124 -15.18 12.95 12.85
C ASN A 124 -14.94 13.28 14.33
N TYR A 125 -15.62 14.29 14.89
CA TYR A 125 -15.50 14.61 16.32
C TYR A 125 -16.00 13.48 17.21
N VAL A 126 -17.18 12.93 16.88
CA VAL A 126 -17.76 11.80 17.60
C VAL A 126 -16.88 10.55 17.47
N GLN A 127 -16.35 10.29 16.28
CA GLN A 127 -15.43 9.18 16.01
C GLN A 127 -14.17 9.30 16.87
N ALA A 128 -13.51 10.47 16.87
CA ALA A 128 -12.32 10.72 17.69
C ALA A 128 -12.60 10.53 19.19
N LEU A 129 -13.73 11.06 19.69
CA LEU A 129 -14.16 10.85 21.07
C LEU A 129 -14.41 9.37 21.40
N GLN A 130 -15.02 8.63 20.47
CA GLN A 130 -15.31 7.21 20.65
C GLN A 130 -14.03 6.38 20.65
N ILE A 131 -13.05 6.69 19.80
CA ILE A 131 -11.73 6.07 19.79
C ILE A 131 -11.03 6.31 21.13
N ILE A 132 -11.00 7.57 21.61
CA ILE A 132 -10.41 7.91 22.90
C ILE A 132 -11.09 7.11 24.02
N LYS A 133 -12.43 7.11 24.06
CA LYS A 133 -13.20 6.40 25.08
C LYS A 133 -12.94 4.90 25.09
N THR A 134 -12.79 4.29 23.91
CA THR A 134 -12.66 2.83 23.76
C THR A 134 -11.22 2.35 23.93
N ASN A 135 -10.25 3.05 23.34
CA ASN A 135 -8.85 2.61 23.34
C ASN A 135 -8.11 2.97 24.62
N THR A 136 -8.43 4.09 25.29
CA THR A 136 -7.75 4.49 26.54
C THR A 136 -7.76 3.39 27.60
N PRO A 137 -8.90 2.83 28.04
CA PRO A 137 -8.91 1.82 29.10
C PRO A 137 -8.18 0.54 28.68
N VAL A 138 -8.37 0.11 27.43
CA VAL A 138 -7.75 -1.09 26.86
C VAL A 138 -6.22 -0.97 26.80
N LEU A 139 -5.71 0.21 26.45
CA LEU A 139 -4.28 0.47 26.42
C LEU A 139 -3.69 0.55 27.83
N GLU A 140 -4.37 1.19 28.78
CA GLU A 140 -3.90 1.29 30.17
C GLU A 140 -3.84 -0.07 30.85
N GLU A 141 -4.86 -0.93 30.67
CA GLU A 141 -4.85 -2.31 31.19
C GLU A 141 -3.67 -3.10 30.63
N PHE A 142 -3.43 -3.00 29.32
CA PHE A 142 -2.34 -3.71 28.67
C PHE A 142 -0.95 -3.21 29.08
N LYS A 143 -0.78 -1.89 29.21
CA LYS A 143 0.45 -1.28 29.73
C LYS A 143 0.74 -1.78 31.14
N GLN A 144 -0.28 -1.84 32.01
CA GLN A 144 -0.13 -2.35 33.37
C GLN A 144 0.23 -3.83 33.40
N LEU A 145 -0.45 -4.66 32.60
CA LEU A 145 -0.22 -6.10 32.55
C LEU A 145 1.19 -6.46 32.07
N HIS A 146 1.72 -5.71 31.10
CA HIS A 146 3.00 -5.99 30.47
C HIS A 146 4.14 -5.07 30.93
N ASN A 147 3.89 -4.17 31.90
CA ASN A 147 4.84 -3.13 32.36
C ASN A 147 5.42 -2.30 31.21
N LEU A 148 4.55 -1.85 30.30
CA LEU A 148 4.92 -1.05 29.13
C LEU A 148 4.59 0.43 29.33
N THR A 149 5.25 1.25 28.52
CA THR A 149 5.10 2.70 28.46
C THR A 149 4.79 3.15 27.04
N ASP A 150 4.35 4.41 26.89
CA ASP A 150 4.12 5.03 25.58
C ASP A 150 5.38 5.03 24.68
N ALA A 151 6.56 5.11 25.30
CA ALA A 151 7.84 5.07 24.61
C ALA A 151 8.10 3.72 23.93
N ASP A 152 7.57 2.62 24.47
CA ASP A 152 7.75 1.28 23.90
C ASP A 152 7.06 1.18 22.53
N PHE A 153 5.83 1.69 22.40
CA PHE A 153 5.12 1.70 21.12
C PHE A 153 5.85 2.53 20.05
N ILE A 154 6.47 3.65 20.46
CA ILE A 154 7.28 4.48 19.57
C ILE A 154 8.57 3.73 19.16
N SER A 155 9.23 3.06 20.10
CA SER A 155 10.42 2.24 19.83
C SER A 155 10.11 1.13 18.84
N TRP A 156 9.00 0.41 19.05
CA TRP A 156 8.54 -0.66 18.17
C TRP A 156 8.36 -0.20 16.74
N ARG A 157 7.73 0.96 16.53
CA ARG A 157 7.57 1.55 15.19
C ARG A 157 8.90 1.92 14.56
N ASN A 158 9.83 2.47 15.33
CA ASN A 158 11.15 2.83 14.82
C ASN A 158 11.96 1.58 14.45
N GLU A 159 11.96 0.54 15.28
CA GLU A 159 12.58 -0.75 14.99
C GLU A 159 11.99 -1.40 13.74
N GLU A 160 10.66 -1.40 13.60
CA GLU A 160 9.98 -1.91 12.40
C GLU A 160 10.41 -1.15 11.15
N ARG A 161 10.42 0.20 11.20
CA ARG A 161 10.84 1.04 10.08
C ARG A 161 12.28 0.79 9.69
N ASP A 162 13.18 0.76 10.66
CA ASP A 162 14.62 0.58 10.42
C ASP A 162 14.87 -0.80 9.81
N TYR A 163 14.20 -1.84 10.33
CA TYR A 163 14.19 -3.18 9.72
C TYR A 163 13.69 -3.19 8.29
N LEU A 164 12.52 -2.58 8.01
CA LEU A 164 11.97 -2.52 6.64
C LEU A 164 12.91 -1.77 5.68
N SER A 165 13.66 -0.79 6.18
CA SER A 165 14.64 -0.05 5.39
C SER A 165 15.88 -0.89 5.05
N GLU A 166 16.32 -1.76 5.95
CA GLU A 166 17.44 -2.69 5.74
C GLU A 166 17.04 -3.83 4.79
N VAL A 167 15.83 -4.37 4.97
CA VAL A 167 15.27 -5.49 4.18
C VAL A 167 15.02 -5.10 2.72
N ALA A 168 14.67 -3.85 2.43
CA ALA A 168 14.32 -3.41 1.08
C ALA A 168 15.48 -3.48 0.06
N THR A 169 16.71 -3.74 0.51
CA THR A 169 17.90 -3.79 -0.36
C THR A 169 18.65 -5.11 -0.22
N GLU A 170 18.44 -6.03 -1.17
CA GLU A 170 19.40 -7.11 -1.43
C GLU A 170 20.73 -6.45 -1.85
N PRO A 171 21.86 -6.71 -1.15
CA PRO A 171 23.13 -6.11 -1.53
C PRO A 171 23.49 -6.52 -2.96
N THR A 172 23.68 -5.54 -3.85
CA THR A 172 24.05 -5.79 -5.25
C THR A 172 25.33 -6.63 -5.37
N SER A 173 26.24 -6.48 -4.41
CA SER A 173 27.42 -7.33 -4.26
C SER A 173 27.03 -8.81 -4.19
N ASP A 174 26.04 -9.17 -3.36
CA ASP A 174 25.67 -10.54 -3.07
C ASP A 174 25.06 -11.25 -4.28
N THR A 175 24.27 -10.53 -5.09
CA THR A 175 23.69 -11.05 -6.34
C THR A 175 24.75 -11.43 -7.40
N ILE A 176 25.83 -10.66 -7.52
CA ILE A 176 26.94 -10.96 -8.45
C ILE A 176 27.71 -12.19 -7.97
N THR A 177 27.92 -12.31 -6.66
CA THR A 177 28.56 -13.47 -6.02
C THR A 177 27.80 -14.77 -6.26
N VAL A 178 26.48 -14.76 -6.09
CA VAL A 178 25.63 -15.95 -6.35
C VAL A 178 25.71 -16.35 -7.81
N ALA A 179 25.56 -15.37 -8.72
CA ALA A 179 25.64 -15.63 -10.15
C ALA A 179 27.00 -16.22 -10.55
N TYR A 180 28.09 -15.75 -9.95
CA TYR A 180 29.43 -16.30 -10.19
C TYR A 180 29.54 -17.75 -9.71
N VAL A 181 29.09 -18.05 -8.48
CA VAL A 181 29.09 -19.41 -7.93
C VAL A 181 28.26 -20.37 -8.78
N GLU A 182 27.09 -19.94 -9.27
CA GLU A 182 26.28 -20.75 -10.20
C GLU A 182 27.02 -21.07 -11.51
N GLN A 183 27.82 -20.13 -12.05
CA GLN A 183 28.63 -20.41 -13.23
C GLN A 183 29.77 -21.40 -12.94
N LEU A 184 30.38 -21.31 -11.75
CA LEU A 184 31.41 -22.26 -11.30
C LEU A 184 30.85 -23.67 -11.07
N GLU A 185 29.64 -23.81 -10.49
CA GLU A 185 28.97 -25.11 -10.35
C GLU A 185 28.63 -25.74 -11.71
N LYS A 186 28.15 -24.94 -12.66
CA LYS A 186 27.90 -25.40 -14.04
C LYS A 186 29.19 -25.86 -14.72
N LEU A 187 30.29 -25.14 -14.50
CA LEU A 187 31.59 -25.51 -15.01
C LEU A 187 32.07 -26.85 -14.43
N GLN A 188 31.97 -27.03 -13.10
CA GLN A 188 32.31 -28.30 -12.45
C GLN A 188 31.46 -29.46 -12.94
N TYR A 189 30.17 -29.23 -13.15
CA TYR A 189 29.28 -30.26 -13.70
C TYR A 189 29.68 -30.64 -15.14
N ALA A 190 30.00 -29.66 -15.99
CA ALA A 190 30.48 -29.89 -17.34
C ALA A 190 31.84 -30.60 -17.35
N GLU A 191 32.74 -30.23 -16.45
CA GLU A 191 34.05 -30.86 -16.25
C GLU A 191 33.90 -32.32 -15.81
N ALA A 192 33.01 -32.60 -14.85
CA ALA A 192 32.75 -33.95 -14.37
C ALA A 192 32.17 -34.86 -15.45
N ILE A 193 31.23 -34.35 -16.28
CA ILE A 193 30.68 -35.09 -17.42
C ILE A 193 31.79 -35.40 -18.44
N TYR A 194 32.59 -34.39 -18.79
CA TYR A 194 33.68 -34.56 -19.72
C TYR A 194 34.70 -35.58 -19.19
N GLY A 195 35.17 -35.42 -17.95
CA GLY A 195 36.12 -36.31 -17.30
C GLY A 195 35.61 -37.76 -17.15
N HIS A 196 34.32 -37.97 -16.90
CA HIS A 196 33.72 -39.30 -16.90
C HIS A 196 33.80 -39.94 -18.29
N LEU A 197 33.54 -39.19 -19.36
CA LEU A 197 33.63 -39.68 -20.75
C LEU A 197 35.09 -39.95 -21.18
N THR A 198 36.05 -39.16 -20.71
CA THR A 198 37.48 -39.40 -20.96
C THR A 198 38.02 -40.62 -20.21
N SER A 199 37.40 -40.98 -19.09
CA SER A 199 37.78 -42.13 -18.25
C SER A 199 37.23 -43.48 -18.75
N VAL A 200 36.35 -43.48 -19.76
CA VAL A 200 35.83 -44.71 -20.39
C VAL A 200 36.94 -45.33 -21.27
N PRO A 201 37.21 -46.64 -21.17
CA PRO A 201 38.41 -47.23 -21.73
C PRO A 201 38.49 -47.05 -23.25
N PHE A 202 39.70 -46.76 -23.71
CA PHE A 202 40.15 -46.84 -25.10
C PHE A 202 39.36 -47.91 -25.85
N LEU A 203 38.65 -47.55 -26.92
CA LEU A 203 37.76 -48.46 -27.67
C LEU A 203 38.47 -49.80 -27.98
N THR A 204 38.27 -50.81 -27.14
CA THR A 204 38.89 -52.12 -27.30
C THR A 204 38.07 -52.93 -28.28
N TYR A 205 38.46 -52.88 -29.54
CA TYR A 205 37.84 -53.71 -30.56
C TYR A 205 38.31 -55.16 -30.41
N THR A 206 37.36 -56.09 -30.31
CA THR A 206 37.66 -57.54 -30.33
C THR A 206 37.61 -58.05 -31.78
N PRO A 207 38.18 -59.24 -32.09
CA PRO A 207 38.14 -59.79 -33.45
C PRO A 207 36.72 -59.96 -34.02
N ALA A 208 35.70 -60.12 -33.16
CA ALA A 208 34.29 -60.18 -33.55
C ALA A 208 33.74 -58.85 -34.11
N ASN A 209 34.44 -57.74 -33.86
CA ASN A 209 34.04 -56.41 -34.31
C ASN A 209 34.49 -56.11 -35.74
N PHE A 210 35.28 -57.00 -36.36
CA PHE A 210 35.80 -56.84 -37.72
C PHE A 210 35.12 -57.82 -38.68
N THR A 211 34.77 -57.34 -39.87
CA THR A 211 34.29 -58.17 -40.98
C THR A 211 35.47 -58.61 -41.86
N ARG A 212 35.39 -59.82 -42.43
CA ARG A 212 36.45 -60.45 -43.23
C ARG A 212 36.91 -59.61 -44.44
N THR A 213 36.09 -58.66 -44.90
CA THR A 213 36.29 -57.92 -46.15
C THR A 213 36.22 -56.40 -46.02
N SER A 214 35.79 -55.83 -44.88
CA SER A 214 35.36 -54.42 -44.85
C SER A 214 35.70 -53.66 -43.55
N GLY A 215 36.66 -54.16 -42.76
CA GLY A 215 37.04 -53.53 -41.49
C GLY A 215 35.93 -53.65 -40.43
N LEU A 216 35.83 -52.68 -39.51
CA LEU A 216 34.84 -52.66 -38.42
C LEU A 216 33.40 -52.89 -38.92
N ASN A 217 32.64 -53.74 -38.23
CA ASN A 217 31.24 -54.01 -38.53
C ASN A 217 30.38 -52.75 -38.29
N ALA A 218 29.19 -52.69 -38.90
CA ALA A 218 28.34 -51.49 -38.88
C ALA A 218 27.94 -51.07 -37.46
N THR A 219 27.63 -52.02 -36.58
CA THR A 219 27.25 -51.78 -35.19
C THR A 219 28.40 -51.18 -34.38
N ALA A 220 29.60 -51.76 -34.47
CA ALA A 220 30.80 -51.26 -33.81
C ALA A 220 31.19 -49.86 -34.31
N ARG A 221 31.11 -49.61 -35.63
CA ARG A 221 31.37 -48.30 -36.23
C ARG A 221 30.38 -47.23 -35.76
N ASN A 222 29.10 -47.56 -35.69
CA ASN A 222 28.06 -46.63 -35.23
C ASN A 222 28.22 -46.32 -33.74
N ASN A 223 28.56 -47.31 -32.92
CA ASN A 223 28.83 -47.11 -31.50
C ASN A 223 30.06 -46.23 -31.26
N SER A 224 31.14 -46.42 -32.02
CA SER A 224 32.32 -45.54 -31.94
C SER A 224 31.99 -44.10 -32.33
N ARG A 225 31.24 -43.90 -33.42
CA ARG A 225 30.81 -42.56 -33.86
C ARG A 225 29.88 -41.88 -32.86
N ALA A 226 28.99 -42.65 -32.23
CA ALA A 226 28.10 -42.13 -31.19
C ALA A 226 28.91 -41.66 -29.97
N PHE A 227 29.88 -42.45 -29.52
CA PHE A 227 30.78 -42.10 -28.43
C PHE A 227 31.66 -40.88 -28.76
N GLU A 228 32.26 -40.83 -29.95
CA GLU A 228 33.03 -39.67 -30.42
C GLU A 228 32.17 -38.40 -30.50
N SER A 229 30.93 -38.51 -30.98
CA SER A 229 29.98 -37.40 -31.01
C SER A 229 29.58 -36.92 -29.61
N GLU A 230 29.37 -37.85 -28.67
CA GLU A 230 29.05 -37.54 -27.28
C GLU A 230 30.23 -36.87 -26.58
N HIS A 231 31.43 -37.38 -26.77
CA HIS A 231 32.68 -36.80 -26.27
C HIS A 231 32.92 -35.39 -26.83
N ALA A 232 32.78 -35.19 -28.15
CA ALA A 232 32.93 -33.87 -28.78
C ALA A 232 31.89 -32.87 -28.28
N SER A 233 30.64 -33.32 -28.07
CA SER A 233 29.57 -32.50 -27.50
C SER A 233 29.84 -32.10 -26.05
N ALA A 234 30.34 -33.03 -25.23
CA ALA A 234 30.71 -32.77 -23.84
C ALA A 234 31.89 -31.80 -23.72
N LEU A 235 32.94 -31.99 -24.54
CA LEU A 235 34.09 -31.08 -24.61
C LEU A 235 33.64 -29.67 -25.01
N HIS A 236 32.81 -29.55 -26.05
CA HIS A 236 32.33 -28.25 -26.51
C HIS A 236 31.49 -27.52 -25.44
N LYS A 237 30.66 -28.25 -24.69
CA LYS A 237 29.90 -27.68 -23.56
C LYS A 237 30.81 -27.19 -22.44
N TYR A 238 31.86 -27.94 -22.13
CA TYR A 238 32.85 -27.56 -21.13
C TYR A 238 33.62 -26.29 -21.56
N GLU A 239 34.14 -26.24 -22.78
CA GLU A 239 34.83 -25.07 -23.34
C GLU A 239 33.92 -23.83 -23.40
N LEU A 240 32.65 -24.01 -23.80
CA LEU A 240 31.69 -22.91 -23.81
C LEU A 240 31.45 -22.37 -22.40
N GLN A 241 31.29 -23.25 -21.41
CA GLN A 241 31.07 -22.85 -20.02
C GLN A 241 32.31 -22.18 -19.42
N LEU A 242 33.52 -22.61 -19.80
CA LEU A 242 34.77 -21.96 -19.42
C LEU A 242 34.83 -20.52 -19.91
N ASN A 243 34.51 -20.28 -21.19
CA ASN A 243 34.43 -18.94 -21.77
C ASN A 243 33.39 -18.06 -21.06
N VAL A 244 32.25 -18.64 -20.65
CA VAL A 244 31.21 -17.92 -19.89
C VAL A 244 31.72 -17.47 -18.53
N VAL A 245 32.49 -18.31 -17.83
CA VAL A 245 33.10 -17.96 -16.54
C VAL A 245 34.15 -16.86 -16.72
N GLU A 246 35.05 -16.98 -17.70
CA GLU A 246 36.09 -15.96 -17.96
C GLU A 246 35.49 -14.58 -18.31
N ASP A 247 34.47 -14.55 -19.17
CA ASP A 247 33.77 -13.32 -19.54
C ASP A 247 33.01 -12.73 -18.33
N PHE A 248 32.46 -13.58 -17.46
CA PHE A 248 31.84 -13.14 -16.20
C PHE A 248 32.88 -12.48 -15.27
N GLU A 249 34.04 -13.13 -15.08
CA GLU A 249 35.14 -12.60 -14.25
C GLU A 249 35.62 -11.24 -14.77
N HIS A 250 35.78 -11.10 -16.08
CA HIS A 250 36.23 -9.86 -16.71
C HIS A 250 35.22 -8.72 -16.56
N ARG A 251 33.91 -9.00 -16.76
CA ARG A 251 32.85 -7.99 -16.61
C ARG A 251 32.69 -7.51 -15.16
N HIS A 252 32.92 -8.40 -14.20
CA HIS A 252 32.70 -8.14 -12.78
C HIS A 252 33.99 -7.86 -11.99
N SER A 253 35.14 -7.73 -12.66
CA SER A 253 36.45 -7.42 -12.05
C SER A 253 36.85 -8.42 -10.94
N ILE A 254 36.57 -9.70 -11.16
CA ILE A 254 36.99 -10.78 -10.27
C ILE A 254 38.43 -11.13 -10.61
N MET A 255 39.36 -10.79 -9.72
CA MET A 255 40.81 -10.91 -9.98
C MET A 255 41.39 -12.31 -9.73
N GLU A 256 40.70 -13.12 -8.93
CA GLU A 256 41.16 -14.44 -8.51
C GLU A 256 40.04 -15.45 -8.72
N TRP A 257 40.38 -16.59 -9.32
CA TRP A 257 39.49 -17.73 -9.51
C TRP A 257 39.12 -18.36 -8.16
N TRP A 258 37.83 -18.61 -7.92
CA TRP A 258 37.39 -19.17 -6.64
C TRP A 258 37.43 -20.69 -6.62
N LEU A 259 38.17 -21.23 -5.66
CA LEU A 259 38.25 -22.65 -5.35
C LEU A 259 37.17 -23.05 -4.34
N LEU A 260 36.84 -24.34 -4.30
CA LEU A 260 35.79 -24.91 -3.43
C LEU A 260 35.97 -24.60 -1.94
N HIS A 261 37.21 -24.33 -1.53
CA HIS A 261 37.61 -24.12 -0.14
C HIS A 261 37.73 -22.64 0.21
N ASP A 262 37.59 -21.75 -0.78
CA ASP A 262 37.78 -20.33 -0.56
C ASP A 262 36.66 -19.79 0.34
N PRO A 263 36.98 -18.95 1.33
CA PRO A 263 35.98 -18.39 2.24
C PRO A 263 34.87 -17.66 1.49
N LYS A 264 35.20 -16.98 0.39
CA LYS A 264 34.24 -16.26 -0.46
C LYS A 264 33.28 -17.21 -1.18
N TYR A 265 33.78 -18.34 -1.69
CA TYR A 265 32.96 -19.38 -2.33
C TYR A 265 32.02 -20.03 -1.33
N VAL A 266 32.53 -20.43 -0.16
CA VAL A 266 31.71 -21.03 0.91
C VAL A 266 30.64 -20.06 1.41
N GLN A 267 30.97 -18.78 1.58
CA GLN A 267 30.02 -17.75 1.97
C GLN A 267 28.93 -17.54 0.91
N ALA A 268 29.30 -17.49 -0.37
CA ALA A 268 28.36 -17.32 -1.47
C ALA A 268 27.45 -18.55 -1.69
N ILE A 269 27.94 -19.77 -1.47
CA ILE A 269 27.11 -20.99 -1.45
C ILE A 269 26.09 -20.94 -0.32
N ARG A 270 26.52 -20.58 0.90
CA ARG A 270 25.60 -20.43 2.05
C ARG A 270 24.52 -19.40 1.77
N TYR A 271 24.92 -18.24 1.25
CA TYR A 271 23.99 -17.19 0.88
C TYR A 271 23.06 -17.62 -0.27
N SER A 272 23.54 -18.37 -1.26
CA SER A 272 22.71 -18.94 -2.33
C SER A 272 21.65 -19.90 -1.78
N GLN A 273 22.01 -20.75 -0.82
CA GLN A 273 21.05 -21.65 -0.14
C GLN A 273 20.00 -20.88 0.67
N GLU A 274 20.42 -19.83 1.39
CA GLU A 274 19.52 -18.92 2.12
C GLU A 274 18.58 -18.19 1.13
N ARG A 275 19.10 -17.69 0.02
CA ARG A 275 18.33 -17.03 -1.05
C ARG A 275 17.31 -17.95 -1.73
N GLN A 276 17.69 -19.20 -1.97
CA GLN A 276 16.79 -20.22 -2.51
C GLN A 276 15.59 -20.49 -1.58
N PHE A 277 15.72 -20.24 -0.28
CA PHE A 277 14.62 -20.30 0.67
C PHE A 277 13.82 -18.99 0.75
N ILE A 278 14.49 -17.83 0.71
CA ILE A 278 13.84 -16.51 0.75
C ILE A 278 12.85 -16.35 -0.42
N HIS A 279 13.23 -16.74 -1.63
CA HIS A 279 12.37 -16.56 -2.81
C HIS A 279 10.98 -17.22 -2.70
N PRO A 280 10.86 -18.52 -2.33
CA PRO A 280 9.57 -19.14 -2.06
C PRO A 280 8.76 -18.44 -0.95
N VAL A 281 9.42 -17.86 0.04
CA VAL A 281 8.72 -17.07 1.08
C VAL A 281 8.16 -15.77 0.50
N GLU A 282 8.94 -15.04 -0.28
CA GLU A 282 8.47 -13.82 -0.96
C GLU A 282 7.34 -14.10 -1.95
N GLU A 283 7.44 -15.20 -2.71
CA GLU A 283 6.39 -15.68 -3.61
C GLU A 283 5.11 -15.98 -2.81
N LEU A 284 5.22 -16.69 -1.68
CA LEU A 284 4.10 -17.02 -0.82
C LEU A 284 3.44 -15.78 -0.21
N GLU A 285 4.22 -14.85 0.35
CA GLU A 285 3.72 -13.59 0.90
C GLU A 285 3.00 -12.77 -0.16
N GLY A 286 3.64 -12.57 -1.32
CA GLY A 286 3.07 -11.81 -2.43
C GLY A 286 1.71 -12.37 -2.86
N LEU A 287 1.59 -13.70 -2.94
CA LEU A 287 0.34 -14.38 -3.29
C LEU A 287 -0.75 -14.22 -2.21
N VAL A 288 -0.38 -14.24 -0.93
CA VAL A 288 -1.34 -14.08 0.17
C VAL A 288 -1.83 -12.64 0.27
N VAL A 289 -0.94 -11.66 0.22
CA VAL A 289 -1.28 -10.22 0.19
C VAL A 289 -2.23 -9.94 -0.97
N GLN A 290 -1.87 -10.42 -2.15
CA GLN A 290 -2.71 -10.37 -3.32
C GLN A 290 -4.10 -10.98 -3.04
N ARG A 291 -4.19 -12.15 -2.40
CA ARG A 291 -5.48 -12.81 -2.10
C ARG A 291 -6.33 -11.99 -1.13
N LEU A 292 -5.73 -11.36 -0.13
CA LEU A 292 -6.42 -10.46 0.80
C LEU A 292 -7.05 -9.27 0.06
N PHE A 293 -6.31 -8.64 -0.86
CA PHE A 293 -6.86 -7.56 -1.71
C PHE A 293 -7.98 -8.03 -2.65
N GLU A 294 -7.96 -9.28 -3.08
CA GLU A 294 -9.07 -9.83 -3.87
C GLU A 294 -10.31 -10.10 -3.02
N LEU A 295 -10.12 -10.57 -1.78
CA LEU A 295 -11.21 -10.82 -0.84
C LEU A 295 -11.88 -9.52 -0.43
N SER A 296 -11.13 -8.46 -0.12
CA SER A 296 -11.72 -7.14 0.16
C SER A 296 -12.54 -6.63 -1.02
N LYS A 297 -12.03 -6.82 -2.26
CA LYS A 297 -12.77 -6.45 -3.47
C LYS A 297 -14.01 -7.31 -3.74
N ALA A 298 -14.05 -8.53 -3.22
CA ALA A 298 -15.21 -9.41 -3.38
C ALA A 298 -16.42 -8.94 -2.57
N ASN A 299 -16.18 -8.20 -1.46
CA ASN A 299 -17.19 -7.71 -0.56
C ASN A 299 -17.71 -6.29 -0.93
N LEU A 300 -17.12 -5.65 -1.93
CA LEU A 300 -17.57 -4.32 -2.41
C LEU A 300 -18.97 -4.37 -3.03
N ALA A 301 -19.89 -3.63 -2.43
CA ALA A 301 -21.20 -3.31 -2.99
C ALA A 301 -21.06 -2.57 -4.33
N GLY A 302 -21.98 -2.78 -5.28
CA GLY A 302 -21.94 -2.15 -6.60
C GLY A 302 -21.07 -2.84 -7.66
N THR A 303 -20.38 -3.94 -7.33
CA THR A 303 -19.62 -4.72 -8.32
C THR A 303 -20.54 -5.49 -9.27
N GLY A 304 -20.52 -5.16 -10.57
CA GLY A 304 -21.36 -5.85 -11.57
C GLY A 304 -21.05 -7.36 -11.68
N TYR A 305 -22.04 -8.16 -12.09
CA TYR A 305 -21.96 -9.64 -12.14
C TYR A 305 -20.69 -10.18 -12.83
N LYS A 306 -20.28 -9.56 -13.95
CA LYS A 306 -19.06 -9.96 -14.67
C LYS A 306 -17.81 -9.76 -13.83
N MET A 307 -17.71 -8.62 -13.12
CA MET A 307 -16.58 -8.32 -12.24
C MET A 307 -16.51 -9.30 -11.07
N ARG A 308 -17.65 -9.58 -10.42
CA ARG A 308 -17.74 -10.60 -9.36
C ARG A 308 -17.24 -11.97 -9.84
N LYS A 309 -17.66 -12.41 -11.03
CA LYS A 309 -17.18 -13.68 -11.61
C LYS A 309 -15.66 -13.69 -11.85
N TYR A 310 -15.08 -12.56 -12.27
CA TYR A 310 -13.62 -12.43 -12.40
C TYR A 310 -12.93 -12.50 -11.04
N ILE A 311 -13.43 -11.79 -10.03
CA ILE A 311 -12.89 -11.80 -8.67
C ILE A 311 -12.93 -13.22 -8.09
N SER A 312 -14.08 -13.91 -8.15
CA SER A 312 -14.19 -15.29 -7.65
C SER A 312 -13.22 -16.24 -8.36
N LYS A 313 -13.06 -16.11 -9.69
CA LYS A 313 -12.09 -16.91 -10.46
C LYS A 313 -10.66 -16.61 -10.01
N ALA A 314 -10.34 -15.34 -9.80
CA ALA A 314 -9.01 -14.91 -9.37
C ALA A 314 -8.69 -15.44 -7.96
N ILE A 315 -9.62 -15.35 -7.01
CA ILE A 315 -9.48 -15.94 -5.66
C ILE A 315 -9.21 -17.44 -5.73
N THR A 316 -9.92 -18.16 -6.61
CA THR A 316 -9.73 -19.62 -6.77
C THR A 316 -8.35 -19.94 -7.33
N GLN A 317 -7.93 -19.23 -8.38
CA GLN A 317 -6.62 -19.39 -8.99
C GLN A 317 -5.50 -19.06 -8.00
N ARG A 318 -5.67 -17.99 -7.23
CA ARG A 318 -4.69 -17.54 -6.23
C ARG A 318 -4.60 -18.51 -5.06
N SER A 319 -5.72 -19.08 -4.61
CA SER A 319 -5.73 -20.13 -3.59
C SER A 319 -4.96 -21.38 -4.03
N ALA A 320 -5.05 -21.77 -5.32
CA ALA A 320 -4.25 -22.86 -5.86
C ALA A 320 -2.74 -22.50 -5.92
N ALA A 321 -2.41 -21.28 -6.36
CA ALA A 321 -1.03 -20.79 -6.40
C ALA A 321 -0.39 -20.76 -4.99
N ILE A 322 -1.15 -20.31 -3.97
CA ILE A 322 -0.70 -20.31 -2.57
C ILE A 322 -0.36 -21.73 -2.10
N ARG A 323 -1.17 -22.75 -2.44
CA ARG A 323 -0.85 -24.14 -2.07
C ARG A 323 0.46 -24.61 -2.71
N THR A 324 0.67 -24.32 -3.99
CA THR A 324 1.92 -24.67 -4.67
C THR A 324 3.13 -23.93 -4.07
N ALA A 325 3.00 -22.65 -3.76
CA ALA A 325 4.06 -21.88 -3.10
C ALA A 325 4.35 -22.41 -1.68
N LEU A 326 3.29 -22.78 -0.94
CA LEU A 326 3.39 -23.39 0.39
C LEU A 326 4.13 -24.74 0.35
N GLU A 327 3.85 -25.59 -0.63
CA GLU A 327 4.57 -26.85 -0.82
C GLU A 327 6.07 -26.61 -1.06
N LYS A 328 6.44 -25.61 -1.86
CA LYS A 328 7.85 -25.23 -2.06
C LYS A 328 8.49 -24.76 -0.76
N TYR A 329 7.81 -23.90 0.00
CA TYR A 329 8.27 -23.42 1.31
C TYR A 329 8.48 -24.59 2.28
N ASN A 330 7.47 -25.44 2.46
CA ASN A 330 7.50 -26.56 3.40
C ASN A 330 8.56 -27.61 3.05
N ARG A 331 8.94 -27.73 1.77
CA ARG A 331 10.06 -28.59 1.35
C ARG A 331 11.43 -28.04 1.78
N LEU A 332 11.59 -26.72 1.81
CA LEU A 332 12.87 -26.06 2.09
C LEU A 332 13.01 -25.63 3.56
N ALA A 333 11.90 -25.41 4.27
CA ALA A 333 11.88 -24.96 5.66
C ALA A 333 12.70 -25.87 6.62
N PRO A 334 12.58 -27.22 6.57
CA PRO A 334 13.38 -28.10 7.43
C PRO A 334 14.88 -28.11 7.10
N LEU A 335 15.27 -27.66 5.90
CA LEU A 335 16.66 -27.62 5.44
C LEU A 335 17.41 -26.36 5.88
N GLN A 336 16.71 -25.38 6.46
CA GLN A 336 17.31 -24.15 6.95
C GLN A 336 18.11 -24.38 8.23
N ASN A 337 19.04 -23.46 8.53
CA ASN A 337 19.79 -23.48 9.78
C ASN A 337 19.64 -22.14 10.52
N PRO A 338 18.84 -22.09 11.61
CA PRO A 338 18.07 -23.19 12.21
C PRO A 338 16.86 -23.63 11.36
N PRO A 339 16.33 -24.86 11.56
CA PRO A 339 15.17 -25.36 10.81
C PRO A 339 13.93 -24.49 11.03
N CYS A 340 13.25 -24.11 9.94
CA CYS A 340 12.02 -23.32 9.99
C CYS A 340 10.78 -24.23 10.18
N PRO A 341 9.71 -23.72 10.83
CA PRO A 341 8.47 -24.47 10.99
C PRO A 341 7.76 -24.65 9.64
N VAL A 342 7.12 -25.81 9.50
CA VAL A 342 6.21 -26.15 8.40
C VAL A 342 4.88 -25.45 8.67
N LEU A 343 4.33 -24.80 7.65
CA LEU A 343 3.08 -24.04 7.75
C LEU A 343 1.93 -24.84 7.14
N ASP A 344 0.74 -24.76 7.77
CA ASP A 344 -0.48 -25.28 7.17
C ASP A 344 -1.21 -24.21 6.35
N TYR A 345 -1.99 -24.64 5.35
CA TYR A 345 -2.81 -23.74 4.56
C TYR A 345 -3.85 -23.02 5.43
N SER A 346 -4.40 -23.66 6.46
CA SER A 346 -5.37 -23.01 7.35
C SER A 346 -4.73 -21.86 8.15
N GLU A 347 -3.48 -22.01 8.59
CA GLU A 347 -2.72 -20.96 9.27
C GLU A 347 -2.46 -19.77 8.34
N ILE A 348 -2.13 -20.05 7.08
CA ILE A 348 -1.89 -19.03 6.05
C ILE A 348 -3.14 -18.22 5.71
N VAL A 349 -4.30 -18.86 5.72
CA VAL A 349 -5.59 -18.17 5.51
C VAL A 349 -5.97 -17.33 6.74
N ARG A 350 -5.55 -17.75 7.94
CA ARG A 350 -5.76 -17.00 9.18
C ARG A 350 -4.84 -15.81 9.35
N TYR A 351 -3.71 -15.77 8.63
CA TYR A 351 -2.85 -14.59 8.60
C TYR A 351 -3.58 -13.41 7.95
N ALA A 352 -4.23 -12.60 8.79
CA ALA A 352 -5.04 -11.46 8.38
C ALA A 352 -4.19 -10.20 8.15
N SER A 353 -2.92 -10.19 8.55
CA SER A 353 -2.05 -9.00 8.52
C SER A 353 -0.73 -9.22 7.77
N LEU A 354 -0.31 -8.21 6.99
CA LEU A 354 0.97 -8.19 6.24
C LEU A 354 2.18 -8.54 7.13
N GLY A 355 2.19 -8.07 8.38
CA GLY A 355 3.33 -8.28 9.29
C GLY A 355 3.53 -9.74 9.73
N GLU A 356 2.54 -10.63 9.58
CA GLU A 356 2.70 -12.06 9.92
C GLU A 356 3.51 -12.84 8.86
N PHE A 357 3.56 -12.35 7.61
CA PHE A 357 4.38 -12.92 6.54
C PHE A 357 5.78 -12.31 6.45
N SER A 358 5.93 -11.01 6.74
CA SER A 358 7.24 -10.34 6.73
C SER A 358 8.22 -10.97 7.72
N ILE A 359 7.66 -11.62 8.74
CA ILE A 359 8.31 -12.46 9.75
C ILE A 359 8.89 -13.77 9.16
N LEU A 360 8.22 -14.37 8.17
CA LEU A 360 8.66 -15.61 7.54
C LEU A 360 9.84 -15.39 6.58
N LYS A 361 9.95 -14.19 6.00
CA LYS A 361 10.98 -13.83 5.00
C LYS A 361 12.40 -13.93 5.53
N HIS A 362 12.59 -13.57 6.79
CA HIS A 362 13.91 -13.47 7.40
C HIS A 362 13.98 -14.46 8.54
N SER A 363 14.37 -15.68 8.21
CA SER A 363 14.76 -16.74 9.14
C SER A 363 15.89 -16.36 10.12
N HIS A 364 16.21 -15.08 10.30
CA HIS A 364 16.85 -14.58 11.51
C HIS A 364 15.83 -14.63 12.66
N HIS A 365 15.77 -15.77 13.35
CA HIS A 365 14.90 -16.01 14.51
C HIS A 365 14.93 -14.89 15.58
N ASN A 366 15.94 -14.02 15.56
CA ASN A 366 16.05 -12.83 16.42
C ASN A 366 15.00 -11.73 16.13
N ILE A 367 14.34 -11.72 14.97
CA ILE A 367 13.29 -10.73 14.65
C ILE A 367 11.94 -11.19 15.21
N LEU A 368 11.67 -12.49 15.16
CA LEU A 368 10.49 -13.12 15.74
C LEU A 368 10.38 -12.97 17.27
N THR A 369 11.52 -12.75 17.93
CA THR A 369 11.56 -12.45 19.36
C THR A 369 11.35 -10.97 19.67
N LYS A 370 11.32 -10.10 18.65
CA LYS A 370 11.10 -8.67 18.85
C LYS A 370 9.66 -8.39 19.27
N PRO A 371 9.42 -7.53 20.26
CA PRO A 371 8.07 -7.23 20.73
C PRO A 371 7.15 -6.69 19.63
N TRP A 372 7.65 -5.96 18.64
CA TRP A 372 6.86 -5.35 17.57
C TRP A 372 6.36 -6.36 16.53
N THR A 373 6.86 -7.60 16.50
CA THR A 373 6.38 -8.63 15.57
C THR A 373 5.17 -9.40 16.11
N VAL A 374 4.98 -9.40 17.44
CA VAL A 374 3.87 -10.07 18.12
C VAL A 374 2.53 -9.44 17.73
N SER A 375 1.58 -10.27 17.27
CA SER A 375 0.28 -9.81 16.75
C SER A 375 -0.51 -8.98 17.78
N ALA A 376 -0.55 -9.42 19.04
CA ALA A 376 -1.18 -8.67 20.13
C ALA A 376 -0.55 -7.27 20.32
N ASN A 377 0.77 -7.19 20.34
CA ASN A 377 1.50 -5.93 20.49
C ASN A 377 1.26 -4.99 19.31
N ARG A 378 1.18 -5.51 18.07
CA ARG A 378 0.83 -4.71 16.88
C ARG A 378 -0.58 -4.17 16.94
N LYS A 379 -1.57 -4.98 17.35
CA LYS A 379 -2.95 -4.51 17.55
C LYS A 379 -3.00 -3.38 18.59
N MET A 380 -2.22 -3.49 19.66
CA MET A 380 -2.12 -2.44 20.68
C MET A 380 -1.36 -1.20 20.19
N ALA A 381 -0.29 -1.37 19.42
CA ALA A 381 0.43 -0.25 18.80
C ALA A 381 -0.49 0.55 17.87
N ALA A 382 -1.28 -0.14 17.03
CA ALA A 382 -2.27 0.52 16.18
C ALA A 382 -3.31 1.30 17.00
N LYS A 383 -3.82 0.72 18.10
CA LYS A 383 -4.72 1.41 19.03
C LYS A 383 -4.07 2.63 19.68
N TYR A 384 -2.79 2.52 20.07
CA TYR A 384 -2.01 3.60 20.65
C TYR A 384 -1.85 4.77 19.67
N PHE A 385 -1.42 4.51 18.43
CA PHE A 385 -1.29 5.56 17.43
C PHE A 385 -2.65 6.16 17.04
N LYS A 386 -3.72 5.35 16.95
CA LYS A 386 -5.10 5.88 16.79
C LYS A 386 -5.51 6.79 17.94
N LEU A 387 -5.15 6.46 19.18
CA LEU A 387 -5.42 7.30 20.35
C LEU A 387 -4.68 8.65 20.24
N VAL A 388 -3.38 8.62 19.94
CA VAL A 388 -2.56 9.84 19.77
C VAL A 388 -3.14 10.72 18.66
N GLN A 389 -3.44 10.14 17.50
CA GLN A 389 -4.01 10.86 16.37
C GLN A 389 -5.41 11.39 16.64
N SER A 390 -6.24 10.68 17.41
CA SER A 390 -7.58 11.18 17.78
C SER A 390 -7.51 12.43 18.66
N HIS A 391 -6.48 12.53 19.51
CA HIS A 391 -6.27 13.75 20.29
C HIS A 391 -5.83 14.92 19.41
N GLU A 392 -4.96 14.66 18.43
CA GLU A 392 -4.59 15.66 17.42
C GLU A 392 -5.82 16.09 16.60
N GLU A 393 -6.58 15.14 16.07
CA GLU A 393 -7.82 15.37 15.30
C GLU A 393 -8.79 16.30 16.03
N ILE A 394 -9.01 16.12 17.34
CA ILE A 394 -9.88 17.02 18.13
C ILE A 394 -9.38 18.46 18.10
N VAL A 395 -8.06 18.68 18.22
CA VAL A 395 -7.48 20.03 18.17
C VAL A 395 -7.73 20.68 16.81
N TRP A 396 -7.55 19.92 15.72
CA TRP A 396 -7.82 20.38 14.37
C TRP A 396 -9.31 20.67 14.13
N LEU A 397 -10.18 19.75 14.52
CA LEU A 397 -11.62 19.93 14.40
C LEU A 397 -12.13 21.14 15.19
N ASN A 398 -11.58 21.42 16.39
CA ASN A 398 -11.93 22.62 17.14
C ASN A 398 -11.67 23.91 16.33
N VAL A 399 -10.59 23.96 15.55
CA VAL A 399 -10.28 25.09 14.66
C VAL A 399 -11.25 25.13 13.48
N GLU A 400 -11.52 23.99 12.85
CA GLU A 400 -12.35 23.92 11.64
C GLU A 400 -13.83 24.18 11.92
N ILE A 401 -14.34 23.69 13.06
CA ILE A 401 -15.69 24.00 13.57
C ILE A 401 -15.87 25.52 13.74
N LYS A 402 -14.88 26.18 14.35
CA LYS A 402 -14.89 27.63 14.53
C LYS A 402 -14.83 28.38 13.19
N ARG A 403 -14.02 27.90 12.25
CA ARG A 403 -13.93 28.48 10.90
C ARG A 403 -15.24 28.35 10.14
N LEU A 404 -15.89 27.19 10.20
CA LEU A 404 -17.18 26.98 9.55
C LEU A 404 -18.25 27.92 10.13
N GLN A 405 -18.32 28.07 11.45
CA GLN A 405 -19.23 29.05 12.06
C GLN A 405 -18.93 30.47 11.58
N SER A 406 -17.66 30.88 11.62
CA SER A 406 -17.24 32.23 11.20
C SER A 406 -17.54 32.47 9.71
N TRP A 407 -17.37 31.45 8.87
CA TRP A 407 -17.68 31.50 7.44
C TRP A 407 -19.17 31.70 7.21
N VAL A 408 -20.02 30.89 7.87
CA VAL A 408 -21.48 30.99 7.75
C VAL A 408 -21.98 32.38 8.17
N GLU A 409 -21.52 32.89 9.32
CA GLU A 409 -21.88 34.22 9.82
C GLU A 409 -21.40 35.34 8.88
N HIS A 410 -20.18 35.20 8.35
CA HIS A 410 -19.63 36.16 7.40
C HIS A 410 -20.38 36.17 6.06
N GLU A 411 -20.71 34.99 5.53
CA GLU A 411 -21.42 34.82 4.26
C GLU A 411 -22.84 35.41 4.35
N ASP A 412 -23.59 35.06 5.40
CA ASP A 412 -24.94 35.60 5.63
C ASP A 412 -24.91 37.13 5.73
N ARG A 413 -23.99 37.68 6.53
CA ARG A 413 -23.83 39.12 6.67
C ARG A 413 -23.47 39.80 5.34
N THR A 414 -22.52 39.24 4.59
CA THR A 414 -22.06 39.82 3.33
C THR A 414 -23.16 39.84 2.28
N MET A 415 -23.96 38.77 2.18
CA MET A 415 -25.09 38.71 1.24
C MET A 415 -26.19 39.71 1.60
N LEU A 416 -26.51 39.86 2.89
CA LEU A 416 -27.49 40.84 3.35
C LEU A 416 -27.01 42.28 3.12
N GLU A 417 -25.75 42.60 3.47
CA GLU A 417 -25.13 43.91 3.22
C GLU A 417 -25.16 44.26 1.71
N ALA A 418 -24.89 43.28 0.84
CA ALA A 418 -24.96 43.47 -0.62
C ALA A 418 -26.40 43.74 -1.11
N ILE A 419 -27.39 43.03 -0.57
CA ILE A 419 -28.81 43.24 -0.87
C ILE A 419 -29.24 44.64 -0.42
N ASP A 420 -28.89 45.05 0.79
CA ASP A 420 -29.26 46.34 1.36
C ASP A 420 -28.59 47.50 0.61
N SER A 421 -27.32 47.34 0.20
CA SER A 421 -26.61 48.32 -0.61
C SER A 421 -27.27 48.52 -1.97
N LEU A 422 -27.65 47.44 -2.65
CA LEU A 422 -28.35 47.52 -3.94
C LEU A 422 -29.76 48.09 -3.80
N LEU A 423 -30.46 47.79 -2.71
CA LEU A 423 -31.76 48.39 -2.41
C LEU A 423 -31.65 49.90 -2.18
N ALA A 424 -30.54 50.38 -1.63
CA ALA A 424 -30.30 51.81 -1.43
C ALA A 424 -29.95 52.53 -2.75
N ASP A 425 -29.21 51.86 -3.65
CA ASP A 425 -28.74 52.45 -4.92
C ASP A 425 -29.78 52.37 -6.06
N ASP A 426 -30.40 51.20 -6.27
CA ASP A 426 -31.40 50.95 -7.33
C ASP A 426 -32.47 49.93 -6.89
N PRO A 427 -33.57 50.40 -6.26
CA PRO A 427 -34.60 49.54 -5.69
C PRO A 427 -35.30 48.61 -6.69
N ASP A 428 -35.34 48.97 -7.98
CA ASP A 428 -36.05 48.24 -9.03
C ASP A 428 -35.15 47.23 -9.77
N SER A 429 -33.89 47.07 -9.33
CA SER A 429 -32.93 46.16 -9.94
C SER A 429 -33.38 44.69 -9.82
N SER A 430 -33.48 44.00 -10.96
CA SER A 430 -33.78 42.56 -10.99
C SER A 430 -32.73 41.70 -10.29
N LEU A 431 -31.52 42.22 -10.10
CA LEU A 431 -30.44 41.55 -9.36
C LEU A 431 -30.79 41.35 -7.89
N ILE A 432 -31.61 42.22 -7.30
CA ILE A 432 -32.04 42.09 -5.90
C ILE A 432 -32.88 40.83 -5.72
N ALA A 433 -33.78 40.52 -6.67
CA ALA A 433 -34.61 39.32 -6.62
C ALA A 433 -33.76 38.04 -6.73
N GLU A 434 -32.76 38.04 -7.61
CA GLU A 434 -31.82 36.93 -7.77
C GLU A 434 -30.95 36.74 -6.52
N LEU A 435 -30.38 37.82 -5.97
CA LEU A 435 -29.58 37.74 -4.74
C LEU A 435 -30.41 37.27 -3.54
N LYS A 436 -31.66 37.72 -3.40
CA LYS A 436 -32.57 37.20 -2.36
C LYS A 436 -32.85 35.71 -2.53
N THR A 437 -32.99 35.25 -3.77
CA THR A 437 -33.21 33.83 -4.08
C THR A 437 -31.97 33.00 -3.75
N LEU A 438 -30.78 33.48 -4.11
CA LEU A 438 -29.50 32.86 -3.77
C LEU A 438 -29.28 32.82 -2.25
N TYR A 439 -29.51 33.94 -1.57
CA TYR A 439 -29.44 34.04 -0.12
C TYR A 439 -30.41 33.05 0.54
N ALA A 440 -31.67 32.99 0.12
CA ALA A 440 -32.63 32.05 0.70
C ALA A 440 -32.18 30.59 0.60
N LYS A 441 -31.62 30.18 -0.56
CA LYS A 441 -31.07 28.84 -0.76
C LYS A 441 -29.86 28.60 0.15
N ARG A 442 -28.92 29.55 0.19
CA ARG A 442 -27.68 29.41 0.94
C ARG A 442 -27.92 29.45 2.45
N HIS A 443 -28.73 30.40 2.91
CA HIS A 443 -29.13 30.57 4.29
C HIS A 443 -29.87 29.34 4.84
N HIS A 444 -30.64 28.63 4.00
CA HIS A 444 -31.23 27.35 4.41
C HIS A 444 -30.17 26.30 4.78
N ILE A 445 -29.10 26.19 3.97
CA ILE A 445 -27.97 25.29 4.24
C ILE A 445 -27.20 25.76 5.48
N ASN A 446 -26.92 27.06 5.57
CA ASN A 446 -26.26 27.68 6.71
C ASN A 446 -27.00 27.44 8.03
N ASN A 447 -28.33 27.49 8.02
CA ASN A 447 -29.15 27.12 9.19
C ASN A 447 -28.97 25.65 9.61
N ASN A 448 -28.80 24.73 8.65
CA ASN A 448 -28.50 23.34 8.97
C ASN A 448 -27.09 23.20 9.58
N HIS A 449 -26.11 23.95 9.08
CA HIS A 449 -24.78 24.02 9.71
C HIS A 449 -24.88 24.54 11.13
N CYS A 450 -25.56 25.65 11.39
CA CYS A 450 -25.73 26.22 12.72
C CYS A 450 -26.38 25.23 13.70
N LYS A 451 -27.46 24.53 13.29
CA LYS A 451 -28.10 23.49 14.10
C LYS A 451 -27.14 22.36 14.45
N ARG A 452 -26.34 21.90 13.48
CA ARG A 452 -25.36 20.82 13.69
C ARG A 452 -24.21 21.27 14.58
N LEU A 453 -23.70 22.49 14.40
CA LEU A 453 -22.67 23.08 15.26
C LEU A 453 -23.15 23.14 16.71
N GLN A 454 -24.40 23.52 16.96
CA GLN A 454 -25.01 23.46 18.29
C GLN A 454 -25.01 22.04 18.89
N GLN A 455 -25.27 21.01 18.07
CA GLN A 455 -25.17 19.61 18.53
C GLN A 455 -23.73 19.24 18.92
N ILE A 456 -22.73 19.71 18.16
CA ILE A 456 -21.31 19.49 18.49
C ILE A 456 -20.95 20.19 19.81
N TYR A 457 -21.38 21.44 20.01
CA TYR A 457 -21.15 22.18 21.26
C TYR A 457 -21.82 21.55 22.48
N ALA A 458 -22.89 20.79 22.28
CA ALA A 458 -23.58 20.07 23.35
C ALA A 458 -22.92 18.73 23.72
N LEU A 459 -21.86 18.30 23.04
CA LEU A 459 -21.15 17.07 23.37
C LEU A 459 -20.41 17.21 24.72
N ASP A 460 -20.58 16.21 25.61
CA ASP A 460 -20.00 16.15 26.96
C ASP A 460 -18.48 16.35 27.03
N ARG A 461 -17.78 16.08 25.92
CA ARG A 461 -16.32 16.20 25.80
C ARG A 461 -15.86 17.16 24.70
N TYR A 462 -16.71 18.08 24.30
CA TYR A 462 -16.29 19.17 23.41
C TYR A 462 -15.30 20.08 24.15
N THR A 463 -14.21 20.44 23.46
CA THR A 463 -13.09 21.21 24.05
C THR A 463 -12.78 22.52 23.33
N GLY A 464 -13.47 22.80 22.22
CA GLY A 464 -13.26 24.02 21.44
C GLY A 464 -13.98 25.23 22.02
N GLU A 465 -13.77 26.38 21.39
CA GLU A 465 -14.45 27.62 21.76
C GLU A 465 -15.87 27.66 21.20
N CYS A 466 -16.87 27.78 22.07
CA CYS A 466 -18.25 28.07 21.65
C CYS A 466 -18.38 29.57 21.36
N LEU A 467 -18.50 29.94 20.09
CA LEU A 467 -18.86 31.30 19.72
C LEU A 467 -20.35 31.53 20.02
N PRO A 468 -20.72 32.64 20.71
CA PRO A 468 -22.12 32.96 20.95
C PRO A 468 -22.84 33.10 19.60
N THR A 469 -23.91 32.31 19.40
CA THR A 469 -24.77 32.48 18.23
C THR A 469 -25.71 33.66 18.50
N ASP A 470 -25.71 34.68 17.64
CA ASP A 470 -26.62 35.83 17.72
C ASP A 470 -28.09 35.47 17.36
N HIS A 471 -28.35 34.20 17.09
CA HIS A 471 -29.67 33.68 16.76
C HIS A 471 -30.41 33.27 18.03
N THR A 472 -31.30 34.15 18.49
CA THR A 472 -32.46 33.79 19.34
C THR A 472 -33.27 32.69 18.64
N VAL A 473 -32.97 31.43 18.92
CA VAL A 473 -33.82 30.31 18.53
C VAL A 473 -34.98 30.26 19.52
N ILE A 474 -36.15 30.71 19.08
CA ILE A 474 -37.42 30.34 19.71
C ILE A 474 -37.49 28.82 19.68
N ALA A 475 -37.54 28.19 20.86
CA ALA A 475 -37.68 26.75 21.00
C ALA A 475 -38.88 26.26 20.19
N PRO A 476 -38.71 25.30 19.26
CA PRO A 476 -39.83 24.61 18.67
C PRO A 476 -40.40 23.68 19.74
N ASN A 477 -41.70 23.80 19.99
CA ASN A 477 -42.46 22.82 20.74
C ASN A 477 -42.22 21.42 20.15
N GLY A 478 -42.07 20.45 21.03
CA GLY A 478 -41.70 19.10 20.66
C GLY A 478 -42.72 18.44 19.76
N ASP A 479 -42.31 18.18 18.52
CA ASP A 479 -42.77 17.04 17.74
C ASP A 479 -41.53 16.22 17.41
N ARG A 480 -41.48 15.00 17.98
CA ARG A 480 -40.49 13.99 17.61
C ARG A 480 -40.96 13.36 16.31
N ASP A 481 -40.45 13.84 15.20
CA ASP A 481 -40.45 13.06 13.97
C ASP A 481 -39.28 12.08 14.04
N ASP A 482 -39.61 10.86 14.45
CA ASP A 482 -38.80 9.66 14.41
C ASP A 482 -38.77 9.14 12.96
N GLU A 483 -37.98 9.77 12.10
CA GLU A 483 -37.55 9.17 10.82
C GLU A 483 -36.11 9.56 10.52
N GLY A 484 -35.21 8.59 10.68
CA GLY A 484 -33.80 8.73 10.34
C GLY A 484 -33.00 7.61 10.97
N SER A 485 -33.00 6.43 10.33
CA SER A 485 -32.09 5.33 10.63
C SER A 485 -30.69 5.88 10.88
N VAL A 486 -30.17 5.63 12.08
CA VAL A 486 -28.76 5.84 12.42
C VAL A 486 -27.96 4.83 11.60
N ASN A 487 -27.76 5.13 10.33
CA ASN A 487 -26.71 4.53 9.54
C ASN A 487 -25.46 5.33 9.90
N GLY A 488 -24.62 4.73 10.75
CA GLY A 488 -23.25 5.19 10.88
C GLY A 488 -22.56 5.21 9.51
N PRO A 489 -21.44 5.94 9.36
CA PRO A 489 -20.70 5.90 8.11
C PRO A 489 -20.38 4.44 7.76
N GLU A 490 -20.91 3.97 6.62
CA GLU A 490 -20.56 2.67 6.03
C GLU A 490 -19.05 2.57 5.72
N ASP A 491 -18.32 3.70 5.80
CA ASP A 491 -16.89 3.79 5.50
C ASP A 491 -15.97 3.20 6.58
N ASP A 492 -16.36 3.17 7.86
CA ASP A 492 -15.55 2.49 8.89
C ASP A 492 -15.70 0.96 8.81
N ALA A 493 -16.75 0.45 8.15
CA ALA A 493 -16.89 -1.00 7.93
C ALA A 493 -15.80 -1.54 6.99
N MET A 494 -15.30 -0.71 6.07
CA MET A 494 -14.22 -1.08 5.15
C MET A 494 -12.85 -1.12 5.84
N ASN A 495 -12.64 -0.29 6.87
CA ASN A 495 -11.39 -0.25 7.63
C ASN A 495 -11.39 -1.24 8.81
N GLU A 496 -12.57 -1.56 9.37
CA GLU A 496 -12.75 -2.72 10.28
C GLU A 496 -12.81 -4.06 9.53
N GLU A 497 -13.02 -4.11 8.22
CA GLU A 497 -13.05 -5.36 7.45
C GLU A 497 -11.69 -6.08 7.44
N ALA A 498 -10.60 -5.34 7.63
CA ALA A 498 -9.27 -5.92 7.83
C ALA A 498 -9.09 -6.57 9.21
N MET A 499 -9.92 -6.23 10.21
CA MET A 499 -9.94 -6.85 11.54
C MET A 499 -11.10 -7.83 11.77
N ARG A 500 -12.16 -7.81 10.94
CA ARG A 500 -13.36 -8.65 11.09
C ARG A 500 -13.28 -10.04 10.45
N LEU A 501 -12.08 -10.49 10.05
CA LEU A 501 -11.89 -11.85 9.52
C LEU A 501 -12.06 -12.96 10.59
N GLU A 502 -12.17 -12.62 11.88
CA GLU A 502 -12.38 -13.61 12.96
C GLU A 502 -13.86 -13.97 13.21
N ASP A 503 -14.83 -13.10 12.89
CA ASP A 503 -16.24 -13.25 13.32
C ASP A 503 -17.20 -13.82 12.27
N LEU A 504 -16.74 -14.15 11.05
CA LEU A 504 -17.57 -14.67 9.95
C LEU A 504 -17.31 -16.15 9.60
N MET A 505 -16.92 -16.97 10.58
CA MET A 505 -16.87 -18.43 10.41
C MET A 505 -18.05 -19.08 11.15
N PRO A 506 -18.97 -19.78 10.46
CA PRO A 506 -19.99 -20.57 11.15
C PRO A 506 -19.30 -21.70 11.92
N HIS A 507 -19.52 -21.76 13.23
CA HIS A 507 -19.28 -22.96 14.03
C HIS A 507 -20.10 -24.11 13.44
N SER A 508 -19.47 -25.05 12.73
CA SER A 508 -20.07 -26.34 12.39
C SER A 508 -18.99 -27.35 12.00
N LEU A 509 -18.71 -28.25 12.96
CA LEU A 509 -18.23 -29.65 12.88
C LEU A 509 -17.01 -30.00 12.01
#